data_AF-A0A4Q3DIB1-F1
#
_entry.id   AF-A0A4Q3DIB1-F1
#
_cell.length_a   1.000
_cell.length_b   1.000
_cell.length_c   1.000
_cell.angle_alpha   90.00
_cell.angle_beta   90.00
_cell.angle_gamma   90.00
#
_symmetry.space_group_name_H-M   'P 1'
#
loop_
_entity.id
_entity.type
_entity.pdbx_description
1 polymer ?
#
loop_
_entity_poly.entity_id
_entity_poly.type
_entity_poly.pdbx_seq_one_letter_code
_entity_poly.pdbx_strand_id
1 'polypeptide(L)'
;EEVNGGNFAFGLRNTRKLLRVHPIAFMPVGLALSVFSAMLPLLQGLPVMTGLWLNEPFPVFGLIGSALLFDVGVYLVVVGVALTIIFSIIESV
;
A
#
# COMPACT_ATOMS: atom_id res chain seq x y z
N GLU A 1 18.48 -38.95 -8.38
CA GLU A 1 17.38 -37.96 -8.44
C GLU A 1 17.95 -36.66 -7.89
N GLU A 2 18.60 -35.88 -8.76
CA GLU A 2 18.00 -34.82 -9.58
C GLU A 2 17.62 -33.59 -8.76
N VAL A 3 18.26 -32.49 -9.15
CA VAL A 3 18.30 -31.17 -8.53
C VAL A 3 16.92 -30.53 -8.53
N ASN A 4 16.49 -29.99 -7.39
CA ASN A 4 15.66 -28.78 -7.37
C ASN A 4 15.89 -27.99 -6.08
N GLY A 5 16.99 -27.22 -6.09
CA GLY A 5 17.17 -26.08 -5.22
C GLY A 5 16.20 -24.98 -5.64
N GLY A 6 15.20 -24.72 -4.80
CA GLY A 6 14.27 -23.61 -4.92
C GLY A 6 14.32 -22.69 -3.70
N ASN A 7 15.48 -22.07 -3.46
CA ASN A 7 15.65 -20.72 -2.92
C ASN A 7 14.74 -20.18 -1.77
N PHE A 8 14.42 -20.94 -0.71
CA PHE A 8 13.78 -20.38 0.49
C PHE A 8 14.66 -20.34 1.75
N ALA A 9 15.87 -20.93 1.69
CA ALA A 9 16.70 -21.16 2.88
C ALA A 9 17.89 -20.20 3.03
N PHE A 10 18.09 -19.22 2.13
CA PHE A 10 19.18 -18.27 2.27
C PHE A 10 18.70 -16.96 2.92
N GLY A 11 18.64 -16.96 4.27
CA GLY A 11 18.81 -15.71 5.02
C GLY A 11 17.60 -15.14 5.77
N LEU A 12 16.75 -15.96 6.40
CA LEU A 12 15.77 -15.52 7.42
C LEU A 12 16.32 -14.49 8.43
N ARG A 13 17.58 -14.67 8.87
CA ARG A 13 18.28 -13.72 9.76
C ARG A 13 18.74 -12.42 9.10
N ASN A 14 18.93 -12.39 7.78
CA ASN A 14 19.38 -11.21 7.04
C ASN A 14 18.21 -10.40 6.47
N THR A 15 17.07 -11.04 6.19
CA THR A 15 15.85 -10.37 5.70
C THR A 15 15.24 -9.42 6.73
N ARG A 16 15.34 -9.74 8.04
CA ARG A 16 14.93 -8.85 9.14
C ARG A 16 15.77 -7.56 9.23
N LYS A 17 17.00 -7.57 8.69
CA LYS A 17 17.87 -6.38 8.56
C LYS A 17 17.63 -5.62 7.26
N LEU A 18 17.13 -6.30 6.22
CA LEU A 18 16.83 -5.69 4.92
C LEU A 18 15.50 -4.92 4.95
N LEU A 19 14.48 -5.42 5.67
CA LEU A 19 13.28 -4.65 5.98
C LEU A 19 13.50 -3.78 7.22
N ARG A 20 14.06 -2.59 7.01
CA ARG A 20 14.13 -1.53 8.01
C ARG A 20 12.76 -0.99 8.45
N VAL A 21 11.71 -1.22 7.66
CA VAL A 21 10.37 -0.68 7.90
C VAL A 21 9.46 -1.83 8.32
N HIS A 22 8.88 -1.75 9.52
CA HIS A 22 7.89 -2.71 9.97
C HIS A 22 6.70 -2.71 8.99
N PRO A 23 6.33 -3.84 8.38
CA PRO A 23 5.18 -3.98 7.47
C PRO A 23 3.88 -3.40 8.06
N ILE A 24 3.76 -3.49 9.39
CA ILE A 24 2.67 -2.93 10.18
C ILE A 24 2.50 -1.41 10.00
N ALA A 25 3.56 -0.66 9.71
CA ALA A 25 3.49 0.80 9.56
C ALA A 25 2.78 1.24 8.28
N PHE A 26 2.73 0.40 7.23
CA PHE A 26 2.06 0.74 5.97
C PHE A 26 0.53 0.73 6.10
N MET A 27 -0.02 -0.09 7.00
CA MET A 27 -1.46 -0.19 7.23
C MET A 27 -2.09 1.12 7.76
N PRO A 28 -1.64 1.72 8.89
CA PRO A 28 -2.23 2.95 9.40
C PRO A 28 -1.98 4.14 8.47
N VAL A 29 -0.85 4.18 7.76
CA VAL A 29 -0.54 5.24 6.79
C VAL A 29 -1.48 5.16 5.58
N GLY A 30 -1.66 3.97 5.01
CA GLY A 30 -2.58 3.75 3.90
C GLY A 30 -4.02 4.08 4.29
N LEU A 31 -4.46 3.64 5.48
CA LEU A 31 -5.79 3.93 6.00
C LEU A 31 -6.01 5.42 6.20
N ALA A 32 -5.05 6.13 6.81
CA ALA A 32 -5.13 7.57 6.99
C ALA A 32 -5.22 8.30 5.65
N LEU A 33 -4.45 7.87 4.65
CA LEU A 33 -4.49 8.45 3.30
C LEU A 33 -5.83 8.22 2.59
N SER A 34 -6.38 7.00 2.68
CA SER A 34 -7.69 6.67 2.12
C SER A 34 -8.81 7.47 2.77
N VAL A 35 -8.82 7.57 4.10
CA VAL A 35 -9.83 8.35 4.83
C VAL A 35 -9.70 9.83 4.49
N PHE A 36 -8.48 10.36 4.49
CA PHE A 36 -8.22 11.74 4.10
C PHE A 36 -8.75 12.04 2.69
N SER A 37 -8.44 11.17 1.73
CA SER A 37 -8.92 11.32 0.35
C SER A 37 -10.45 11.26 0.24
N ALA A 38 -11.09 10.34 0.97
CA ALA A 38 -12.55 10.22 1.00
C ALA A 38 -13.25 11.45 1.62
N MET A 39 -12.56 12.16 2.53
CA MET A 39 -13.06 13.36 3.19
C MET A 39 -12.76 14.67 2.42
N LEU A 40 -11.81 14.67 1.48
CA LEU A 40 -11.50 15.87 0.66
C LEU A 40 -12.74 16.52 0.00
N PRO A 41 -13.73 15.76 -0.54
CA PRO A 41 -14.92 16.37 -1.17
C PRO A 41 -15.80 17.13 -0.18
N LEU A 42 -15.78 16.77 1.11
CA LEU A 42 -16.54 17.48 2.14
C LEU A 42 -16.11 18.95 2.27
N LEU A 43 -14.83 19.25 2.01
CA LEU A 43 -14.31 20.63 2.03
C LEU A 43 -14.89 21.48 0.89
N GLN A 44 -15.43 20.85 -0.15
CA GLN A 44 -16.12 21.50 -1.27
C GLN A 44 -17.66 21.44 -1.14
N GLY A 45 -18.18 20.93 -0.02
CA GLY A 45 -19.62 20.73 0.20
C GLY A 45 -20.20 19.56 -0.60
N LEU A 46 -19.35 18.68 -1.15
CA LEU A 46 -19.76 17.49 -1.91
C LEU A 46 -19.90 16.28 -0.97
N PRO A 47 -20.71 15.28 -1.33
CA PRO A 47 -20.80 14.02 -0.58
C PRO A 47 -19.45 13.32 -0.43
N VAL A 48 -19.27 12.57 0.66
CA VAL A 48 -18.10 11.70 0.88
C VAL A 48 -17.91 10.75 -0.31
N MET A 49 -16.66 10.43 -0.66
CA MET A 49 -16.30 9.60 -1.82
C MET A 49 -16.71 10.17 -3.19
N THR A 50 -17.03 11.47 -3.29
CA THR A 50 -17.15 12.12 -4.60
C THR A 50 -15.77 12.25 -5.24
N GLY A 51 -15.60 11.78 -6.47
CA GLY A 51 -14.37 11.93 -7.22
C GLY A 51 -14.13 13.39 -7.58
N LEU A 52 -13.12 14.01 -6.96
CA LEU A 52 -12.62 15.32 -7.37
C LEU A 52 -11.62 15.10 -8.49
N TRP A 53 -11.79 15.83 -9.60
CA TRP A 53 -10.91 15.72 -10.76
C TRP A 53 -10.30 17.09 -11.03
N LEU A 54 -8.99 17.15 -11.22
CA LEU A 54 -8.35 18.35 -11.75
C LEU A 54 -8.65 18.43 -13.24
N ASN A 55 -9.20 19.56 -13.69
CA ASN A 55 -9.54 19.78 -15.09
C ASN A 55 -8.31 19.91 -16.01
N GLU A 56 -7.15 20.21 -15.44
CA GLU A 56 -5.88 20.28 -16.17
C GLU A 56 -5.20 18.90 -16.17
N PRO A 57 -5.06 18.25 -17.33
CA PRO A 57 -4.36 16.98 -17.41
C PRO A 57 -2.87 17.21 -17.13
N PHE A 58 -2.33 16.48 -16.14
CA PHE A 58 -0.91 16.55 -15.85
C PHE A 58 -0.13 15.81 -16.97
N PRO A 59 0.94 16.39 -17.53
CA PRO A 59 1.75 15.68 -18.52
C PRO A 59 2.27 14.38 -17.88
N VAL A 60 2.03 13.24 -18.54
CA VAL A 60 2.34 11.85 -18.12
C VAL A 60 1.30 11.14 -17.23
N PHE A 61 0.62 11.82 -16.30
CA PHE A 61 -0.30 11.15 -15.35
C PHE A 61 -1.80 11.28 -15.68
N GLY A 62 -2.17 12.14 -16.64
CA GLY A 62 -3.57 12.33 -17.04
C GLY A 62 -4.38 13.13 -16.01
N LEU A 63 -5.68 12.85 -15.93
CA LEU A 63 -6.61 13.48 -14.98
C LEU A 63 -6.30 13.00 -13.57
N ILE A 64 -5.59 13.83 -12.79
CA ILE A 64 -5.32 13.53 -11.39
C ILE A 64 -6.57 13.86 -10.58
N GLY A 65 -7.07 12.86 -9.85
CA GLY A 65 -8.23 13.03 -8.99
C GLY A 65 -8.06 12.42 -7.61
N SER A 66 -8.97 12.77 -6.68
CA SER A 66 -9.00 12.20 -5.33
C SER A 66 -9.17 10.67 -5.36
N ALA A 67 -9.79 10.12 -6.41
CA ALA A 67 -9.88 8.67 -6.62
C ALA A 67 -8.50 8.00 -6.68
N LEU A 68 -7.52 8.58 -7.39
CA LEU A 68 -6.15 8.03 -7.44
C LEU A 68 -5.48 8.07 -6.06
N LEU A 69 -5.67 9.15 -5.31
CA LEU A 69 -5.13 9.26 -3.95
C LEU A 69 -5.76 8.22 -3.01
N PHE A 70 -7.05 7.94 -3.18
CA PHE A 70 -7.76 6.90 -2.45
C PHE A 70 -7.21 5.50 -2.77
N ASP A 71 -7.00 5.19 -4.05
CA ASP A 71 -6.44 3.93 -4.52
C ASP A 71 -5.02 3.70 -4.01
N VAL A 72 -4.17 4.73 -4.00
CA VAL A 72 -2.82 4.67 -3.40
C VAL A 72 -2.91 4.33 -1.91
N GLY A 73 -3.84 4.93 -1.17
CA GLY A 73 -4.07 4.61 0.24
C GLY A 73 -4.44 3.14 0.44
N VAL A 74 -5.41 2.62 -0.34
CA VAL A 74 -5.85 1.22 -0.25
C VAL A 74 -4.72 0.28 -0.65
N TYR A 75 -3.96 0.61 -1.69
CA TYR A 75 -2.79 -0.16 -2.13
C TYR A 75 -1.75 -0.31 -1.01
N LEU A 76 -1.43 0.77 -0.29
CA LEU A 76 -0.51 0.72 0.85
C LEU A 76 -1.02 -0.19 1.97
N VAL A 77 -2.33 -0.18 2.25
CA VAL A 77 -2.94 -1.10 3.22
C VAL A 77 -2.77 -2.55 2.76
N VAL A 78 -3.10 -2.86 1.50
CA VAL A 78 -2.99 -4.22 0.94
C VAL A 78 -1.56 -4.72 0.99
N VAL A 79 -0.58 -3.88 0.59
CA VAL A 79 0.85 -4.22 0.67
C VAL A 79 1.28 -4.46 2.13
N GLY A 80 0.85 -3.61 3.07
CA GLY A 80 1.15 -3.78 4.49
C GLY A 80 0.61 -5.10 5.06
N VAL A 81 -0.64 -5.45 4.72
CA VAL A 81 -1.26 -6.72 5.14
C VAL A 81 -0.55 -7.91 4.50
N ALA A 82 -0.30 -7.88 3.20
CA ALA A 82 0.36 -8.97 2.47
C ALA A 82 1.77 -9.24 3.02
N LEU A 83 2.56 -8.20 3.23
CA LEU A 83 3.89 -8.32 3.84
C LEU A 83 3.77 -8.88 5.26
N THR A 84 2.84 -8.39 6.08
CA THR A 84 2.63 -8.88 7.45
C THR A 84 2.30 -10.38 7.47
N ILE A 85 1.41 -10.84 6.59
CA ILE A 85 1.05 -12.26 6.46
C ILE A 85 2.27 -13.09 6.06
N ILE A 86 3.01 -12.67 5.03
CA ILE A 86 4.20 -13.38 4.55
C ILE A 86 5.24 -13.51 5.67
N PHE A 87 5.52 -12.43 6.40
CA PHE A 87 6.46 -12.48 7.52
C PHE A 87 5.97 -13.38 8.66
N SER A 88 4.69 -13.31 9.00
CA SER A 88 4.12 -14.14 10.06
C SER A 88 4.23 -15.63 9.73
N ILE A 89 3.99 -16.02 8.48
CA ILE A 89 4.10 -17.41 8.04
C ILE A 89 5.57 -17.84 8.09
N ILE A 90 6.46 -17.04 7.51
CA ILE A 90 7.91 -17.31 7.44
C ILE A 90 8.54 -17.41 8.84
N GLU A 91 8.08 -16.63 9.83
CA GLU A 91 8.58 -16.68 11.22
C GLU A 91 7.96 -17.84 12.01
N SER A 92 6.79 -18.35 11.60
CA SER A 92 6.09 -19.46 12.27
C SER A 92 6.52 -20.86 11.85
N VAL A 93 7.26 -20.98 10.74
CA VAL A 93 7.83 -22.22 10.19
C VAL A 93 9.29 -22.34 10.62
#